data_AF-A0A527D6W7-F1
#
_entry.id   AF-A0A527D6W7-F1
#
_cell.length_a   1.000
_cell.length_b   1.000
_cell.length_c   1.000
_cell.angle_alpha   90.00
_cell.angle_beta   90.00
_cell.angle_gamma   90.00
#
_symmetry.space_group_name_H-M   'P 1'
#
loop_
_entity.id
_entity.type
_entity.pdbx_description
1 polymer ?
#
loop_
_entity_poly.entity_id
_entity_poly.type
_entity_poly.pdbx_seq_one_letter_code
_entity_poly.pdbx_strand_id
1 'polypeptide(L)'
;AMLFCVRLSDGYFFPAPKSQFAASGDLKETADQCRYICDDPSVDLYTLSDANLETDQMVALDTRKPYTELPAAFRYRDDANFKACDGKRYYQRVTELRARTVTPADMSNAIIPLPTVKPDIGTPDLGTPDLGTVAAVPVPDAEALGAAQHQSIEAGKRAVRVVGPAFFPAD
;
A
#
# COMPACT_ATOMS: atom_id res chain seq x y z
N ALA A 1 16.02 2.45 7.57
CA ALA A 1 15.33 2.60 8.86
C ALA A 1 13.88 2.16 8.76
N MET A 2 13.39 1.44 9.76
CA MET A 2 12.01 0.98 9.90
C MET A 2 11.42 1.49 11.22
N LEU A 3 10.13 1.81 11.23
CA LEU A 3 9.42 2.26 12.42
C LEU A 3 8.59 1.15 13.06
N PHE A 4 8.56 1.14 14.38
CA PHE A 4 7.81 0.20 15.21
C PHE A 4 6.99 0.95 16.24
N CYS A 5 5.70 0.62 16.33
CA CYS A 5 4.85 1.06 17.44
C CYS A 5 5.14 0.15 18.64
N VAL A 6 5.40 0.73 19.82
CA VAL A 6 5.68 0.00 21.05
C VAL A 6 4.74 0.45 22.16
N ARG A 7 3.98 -0.48 22.73
CA ARG A 7 3.14 -0.23 23.90
C ARG A 7 4.00 -0.29 25.17
N LEU A 8 4.03 0.82 25.92
CA LEU A 8 4.92 0.98 27.07
C LEU A 8 4.49 0.15 28.29
N SER A 9 3.23 -0.29 28.35
CA SER A 9 2.70 -1.05 29.49
C SER A 9 3.22 -2.49 29.57
N ASP A 10 3.41 -3.14 28.42
CA ASP A 10 3.77 -4.57 28.33
C ASP A 10 4.87 -4.86 27.29
N GLY A 11 5.42 -3.82 26.66
CA GLY A 11 6.46 -3.95 25.65
C GLY A 11 5.98 -4.59 24.35
N TYR A 12 4.67 -4.69 24.11
CA TYR A 12 4.20 -5.21 22.83
C TYR A 12 4.59 -4.28 21.68
N PHE A 13 5.10 -4.84 20.58
CA PHE A 13 5.50 -4.05 19.43
C PHE A 13 5.06 -4.66 18.10
N PHE A 14 4.87 -3.80 17.10
CA PHE A 14 4.53 -4.19 15.73
C PHE A 14 5.03 -3.13 14.72
N PRO A 15 5.22 -3.48 13.44
CA PRO A 15 5.62 -2.51 12.42
C PRO A 15 4.60 -1.38 12.31
N ALA A 16 5.07 -0.14 12.37
CA ALA A 16 4.19 1.02 12.28
C ALA A 16 3.54 1.12 10.89
N PRO A 17 2.35 1.73 10.76
CA PRO A 17 1.80 2.07 9.45
C PRO A 17 2.81 2.91 8.67
N LYS A 18 3.01 2.58 7.37
CA LYS A 18 4.01 3.22 6.52
C LYS A 18 5.45 3.14 7.09
N SER A 19 5.77 2.09 7.86
CA SER A 19 7.09 1.92 8.50
C SER A 19 8.28 1.98 7.55
N GLN A 20 8.09 1.65 6.27
CA GLN A 20 9.15 1.73 5.25
C GLN A 20 9.48 3.17 4.82
N PHE A 21 8.63 4.14 5.14
CA PHE A 21 8.77 5.56 4.77
C PHE A 21 9.18 6.42 5.96
N ALA A 22 9.95 5.85 6.89
CA ALA A 22 10.39 6.49 8.12
C ALA A 22 11.07 7.86 7.92
N ALA A 23 11.74 8.06 6.78
CA ALA A 23 12.48 9.28 6.45
C ALA A 23 11.60 10.43 5.90
N SER A 24 10.39 10.12 5.42
CA SER A 24 9.50 11.09 4.76
C SER A 24 8.10 11.19 5.39
N GLY A 25 7.79 10.33 6.35
CA GLY A 25 6.52 10.33 7.08
C GLY A 25 6.50 11.32 8.24
N ASP A 26 5.30 11.82 8.56
CA ASP A 26 5.07 12.55 9.79
C ASP A 26 5.09 11.57 10.98
N LEU A 27 6.11 11.70 11.83
CA LEU A 27 6.29 10.86 13.01
C LEU A 27 5.16 11.02 14.01
N LYS A 28 4.58 12.23 14.12
CA LYS A 28 3.46 12.51 15.00
C LYS A 28 2.19 11.83 14.49
N GLU A 29 1.90 11.91 13.19
CA GLU A 29 0.79 11.18 12.56
C GLU A 29 0.92 9.67 12.80
N THR A 30 2.14 9.14 12.64
CA THR A 30 2.43 7.73 12.86
C THR A 30 2.20 7.32 14.31
N ALA A 31 2.66 8.12 15.28
CA ALA A 31 2.42 7.86 16.70
C ALA A 31 0.93 7.90 17.04
N ASP A 32 0.17 8.85 16.49
CA ASP A 32 -1.27 8.96 16.70
C ASP A 32 -2.03 7.76 16.08
N GLN A 33 -1.57 7.24 14.94
CA GLN A 33 -2.08 5.98 14.36
C GLN A 33 -1.77 4.77 15.25
N CYS A 34 -0.54 4.67 15.77
CA CYS A 34 -0.16 3.59 16.69
C CYS A 34 -1.08 3.56 17.93
N ARG A 35 -1.36 4.74 18.52
CA ARG A 35 -2.27 4.89 19.67
C ARG A 35 -3.69 4.45 19.33
N TYR A 36 -4.19 4.84 18.16
CA TYR A 36 -5.51 4.40 17.68
C TYR A 36 -5.60 2.89 17.46
N ILE A 37 -4.55 2.27 16.90
CA ILE A 37 -4.49 0.82 16.64
C ILE A 37 -4.52 0.02 17.95
N CYS A 38 -3.83 0.51 18.98
CA CYS A 38 -3.78 -0.15 20.29
C CYS A 38 -4.92 0.24 21.23
N ASP A 39 -5.70 1.28 20.90
CA ASP A 39 -6.68 1.90 21.79
C ASP A 39 -6.04 2.31 23.13
N ASP A 40 -4.79 2.76 23.08
CA ASP A 40 -3.96 3.08 24.24
C ASP A 40 -3.09 4.32 23.94
N PRO A 41 -3.15 5.38 24.76
CA PRO A 41 -2.29 6.55 24.60
C PRO A 41 -0.82 6.27 24.97
N SER A 42 -0.54 5.21 25.73
CA SER A 42 0.77 4.81 26.26
C SER A 42 1.56 4.01 25.23
N VAL A 43 1.51 4.45 23.98
CA VAL A 43 2.25 3.89 22.86
C VAL A 43 3.24 4.92 22.38
N ASP A 44 4.48 4.48 22.20
CA ASP A 44 5.60 5.27 21.71
C ASP A 44 6.18 4.67 20.44
N LEU A 45 6.97 5.47 19.72
CA LEU A 45 7.51 5.11 18.41
C LEU A 45 9.01 4.83 18.52
N TYR A 46 9.39 3.66 18.02
CA TYR A 46 10.78 3.20 17.98
C TYR A 46 11.24 3.09 16.53
N THR A 47 12.54 3.29 16.32
CA THR A 47 13.18 3.14 15.02
C THR A 47 14.25 2.06 15.07
N LEU A 48 14.32 1.28 14.01
CA LEU A 48 15.40 0.35 13.74
C LEU A 48 16.19 0.89 12.54
N SER A 49 17.46 1.24 12.73
CA SER A 49 18.27 1.90 11.69
C SER A 49 18.41 1.04 10.43
N ASP A 50 18.67 -0.25 10.63
CA ASP A 50 18.89 -1.24 9.58
C ASP A 50 17.93 -2.42 9.71
N ALA A 51 17.34 -2.84 8.59
CA ALA A 51 16.39 -3.96 8.56
C ALA A 51 17.03 -5.33 8.82
N ASN A 52 18.37 -5.41 8.77
CA ASN A 52 19.12 -6.62 9.10
C ASN A 52 19.38 -6.75 10.61
N LEU A 53 19.09 -5.71 11.40
CA LEU A 53 19.20 -5.78 12.84
C LEU A 53 17.98 -6.47 13.43
N GLU A 54 18.17 -7.01 14.63
CA GLU A 54 17.09 -7.62 15.39
C GLU A 54 16.23 -6.55 16.06
N THR A 55 14.96 -6.88 16.30
CA THR A 55 13.99 -5.95 16.87
C THR A 55 14.34 -5.50 18.30
N ASP A 56 15.16 -6.24 19.03
CA ASP A 56 15.67 -5.85 20.35
C ASP A 56 16.61 -4.63 20.31
N GLN A 57 17.23 -4.36 19.16
CA GLN A 57 18.13 -3.22 18.92
C GLN A 57 17.41 -1.96 18.46
N MET A 58 16.07 -1.94 18.50
CA MET A 58 15.31 -0.72 18.19
C MET A 58 15.53 0.34 19.27
N VAL A 59 15.44 1.61 18.88
CA VAL A 59 15.68 2.77 19.76
C VAL A 59 14.47 3.69 19.74
N ALA A 60 14.05 4.16 20.92
CA ALA A 60 12.96 5.12 21.07
C ALA A 60 13.30 6.43 20.35
N LEU A 61 12.36 6.97 19.57
CA LEU A 61 12.61 8.20 18.84
C LEU A 61 12.71 9.42 19.75
N ASP A 62 11.88 9.49 20.78
CA ASP A 62 11.81 10.62 21.71
C ASP A 62 12.97 10.61 22.70
N THR A 63 13.14 9.50 23.42
CA THR A 63 14.12 9.40 24.51
C THR A 63 15.50 8.91 24.08
N ARG A 64 15.65 8.40 22.84
CA ARG A 64 16.86 7.76 22.32
C ARG A 64 17.35 6.56 23.14
N LYS A 65 16.48 5.97 23.96
CA LYS A 65 16.80 4.78 24.75
C LYS A 65 16.57 3.50 23.94
N PRO A 66 17.42 2.47 24.10
CA PRO A 66 17.17 1.18 23.49
C PRO A 66 15.90 0.55 24.07
N TYR A 67 15.24 -0.27 23.27
CA TYR A 67 14.02 -0.97 23.70
C TYR A 67 14.25 -1.92 24.86
N THR A 68 15.43 -2.51 24.99
CA THR A 68 15.80 -3.36 26.13
C THR A 68 15.86 -2.62 27.47
N GLU A 69 15.97 -1.29 27.48
CA GLU A 69 15.88 -0.49 28.72
C GLU A 69 14.43 -0.24 29.18
N LEU A 70 13.43 -0.54 28.35
CA LEU A 70 12.04 -0.45 28.75
C LEU A 70 11.77 -1.51 29.84
N PRO A 71 11.28 -1.15 31.04
CA PRO A 71 11.01 -2.14 32.10
C PRO A 71 9.99 -3.20 31.70
N ALA A 72 9.14 -2.86 30.72
CA ALA A 72 8.14 -3.76 30.17
C ALA A 72 8.60 -4.53 28.93
N ALA A 73 9.87 -4.38 28.49
CA ALA A 73 10.37 -5.04 27.28
C ALA A 73 10.07 -6.54 27.28
N PHE A 74 9.48 -7.01 26.19
CA PHE A 74 9.11 -8.40 25.93
C PHE A 74 8.11 -9.05 26.90
N ARG A 75 7.58 -8.32 27.90
CA ARG A 75 6.65 -8.89 28.90
C ARG A 75 5.41 -9.52 28.28
N TYR A 76 4.93 -8.97 27.17
CA TYR A 76 3.79 -9.50 26.43
C TYR A 76 3.96 -10.96 25.97
N ARG A 77 5.19 -11.47 25.85
CA ARG A 77 5.46 -12.85 25.40
C ARG A 77 5.14 -13.88 26.48
N ASP A 78 5.25 -13.49 27.74
CA ASP A 78 5.05 -14.36 28.90
C ASP A 78 3.68 -14.11 29.58
N ASP A 79 2.88 -13.16 29.09
CA ASP A 79 1.58 -12.82 29.64
C ASP A 79 0.46 -13.68 29.04
N ALA A 80 -0.17 -14.50 29.88
CA ALA A 80 -1.30 -15.35 29.48
C ALA A 80 -2.55 -14.55 29.09
N ASN A 81 -2.69 -13.30 29.55
CA ASN A 81 -3.80 -12.39 29.23
C ASN A 81 -3.42 -11.36 28.15
N PHE A 82 -2.35 -11.62 27.40
CA PHE A 82 -1.88 -10.72 26.36
C PHE A 82 -2.98 -10.42 25.33
N LYS A 83 -3.19 -9.12 25.09
CA LYS A 83 -4.07 -8.61 24.02
C LYS A 83 -3.25 -7.82 23.00
N ALA A 84 -3.12 -8.37 21.80
CA ALA A 84 -2.51 -7.67 20.66
C ALA A 84 -3.34 -6.45 20.23
N CYS A 85 -2.66 -5.46 19.65
CA CYS A 85 -3.33 -4.30 19.06
C CYS A 85 -4.11 -4.70 17.79
N ASP A 86 -5.23 -4.03 17.51
CA ASP A 86 -6.15 -4.42 16.44
C ASP A 86 -5.85 -3.66 15.14
N GLY A 87 -4.81 -4.11 14.44
CA GLY A 87 -4.47 -3.57 13.13
C GLY A 87 -5.57 -3.82 12.08
N LYS A 88 -6.36 -4.89 12.22
CA LYS A 88 -7.44 -5.22 11.26
C LYS A 88 -8.54 -4.15 11.31
N ARG A 89 -8.97 -3.76 12.52
CA ARG A 89 -9.93 -2.66 12.72
C ARG A 89 -9.44 -1.37 12.09
N TYR A 90 -8.16 -1.05 12.23
CA TYR A 90 -7.57 0.13 11.60
C TYR A 90 -7.64 0.05 10.07
N TYR A 91 -7.17 -1.04 9.45
CA TYR A 91 -7.20 -1.17 7.99
C TYR A 91 -8.60 -1.20 7.41
N GLN A 92 -9.56 -1.85 8.09
CA GLN A 92 -10.97 -1.82 7.71
C GLN A 92 -11.51 -0.38 7.70
N ARG A 93 -11.20 0.39 8.75
CA ARG A 93 -11.62 1.80 8.84
C ARG A 93 -11.00 2.67 7.76
N VAL A 94 -9.70 2.50 7.49
CA VAL A 94 -9.01 3.22 6.40
C VAL A 94 -9.60 2.85 5.05
N THR A 95 -9.93 1.57 4.83
CA THR A 95 -10.55 1.11 3.59
C THR A 95 -11.94 1.70 3.40
N GLU A 96 -12.76 1.74 4.47
CA GLU A 96 -14.09 2.36 4.44
C GLU A 96 -14.01 3.86 4.11
N LEU A 97 -13.11 4.60 4.76
CA LEU A 97 -12.91 6.02 4.50
C LEU A 97 -12.44 6.28 3.07
N ARG A 98 -11.56 5.41 2.54
CA ARG A 98 -11.12 5.46 1.14
C ARG A 98 -12.25 5.17 0.17
N ALA A 99 -13.10 4.20 0.47
CA ALA A 99 -14.27 3.89 -0.36
C ALA A 99 -15.24 5.09 -0.42
N ARG A 100 -15.47 5.78 0.70
CA ARG A 100 -16.30 6.99 0.74
C ARG A 100 -15.73 8.17 -0.06
N THR A 101 -14.41 8.24 -0.22
CA THR A 101 -13.75 9.31 -1.01
C THR A 101 -13.74 9.00 -2.51
N VAL A 102 -13.68 7.72 -2.90
CA VAL A 102 -13.63 7.30 -4.31
C VAL A 102 -15.03 7.08 -4.89
N THR A 103 -16.00 6.67 -4.07
CA THR A 103 -17.39 6.46 -4.47
C THR A 103 -18.25 7.52 -3.78
N PRO A 104 -18.79 8.52 -4.51
CA PRO A 104 -19.71 9.48 -3.92
C PRO A 104 -20.91 8.72 -3.33
N ALA A 105 -21.14 8.85 -2.03
CA ALA A 105 -22.30 8.24 -1.38
C ALA A 105 -23.61 8.91 -1.83
N ASP A 106 -23.53 10.15 -2.30
CA ASP A 106 -24.62 10.89 -2.93
C ASP A 106 -24.30 11.08 -4.42
N MET A 107 -25.02 10.34 -5.26
CA MET A 107 -24.89 10.40 -6.72
C MET A 107 -25.91 11.35 -7.35
N SER A 108 -26.69 12.09 -6.54
CA SER A 108 -27.77 12.96 -7.04
C SER A 108 -27.28 14.07 -7.98
N ASN A 109 -26.00 14.47 -7.84
CA ASN A 109 -25.35 15.49 -8.66
C ASN A 109 -24.03 15.02 -9.32
N ALA A 110 -23.80 13.71 -9.43
CA ALA A 110 -22.56 13.20 -10.01
C ALA A 110 -22.58 13.30 -11.55
N ILE A 111 -21.80 14.22 -12.11
CA ILE A 111 -21.56 14.29 -13.56
C ILE A 111 -20.44 13.29 -13.88
N ILE A 112 -20.82 12.11 -14.39
CA ILE A 112 -19.85 11.10 -14.85
C ILE A 112 -19.43 11.48 -16.29
N PRO A 113 -18.18 11.91 -16.54
CA PRO A 113 -17.73 12.20 -17.89
C PRO A 113 -17.71 10.91 -18.70
N LEU A 114 -18.48 10.86 -19.78
CA LEU A 114 -18.43 9.77 -20.73
C LEU A 114 -17.07 9.80 -21.45
N PRO A 115 -16.37 8.66 -21.59
CA PRO A 115 -15.16 8.60 -22.37
C PRO A 115 -15.47 9.03 -23.81
N THR A 116 -14.84 10.09 -24.27
CA THR A 116 -14.93 10.54 -25.66
C THR A 116 -14.04 9.67 -26.55
N VAL A 117 -14.44 9.52 -27.82
CA VAL A 117 -13.66 8.80 -28.83
C VAL A 117 -12.24 9.37 -28.88
N LYS A 118 -11.24 8.49 -29.04
CA LYS A 118 -9.83 8.89 -29.22
C LYS A 118 -9.74 9.93 -30.34
N PRO A 119 -9.12 11.11 -30.12
CA PRO A 119 -8.95 12.09 -31.17
C PRO A 119 -8.15 11.49 -32.33
N ASP A 120 -8.66 11.59 -33.56
CA ASP A 120 -7.89 11.26 -34.76
C ASP A 120 -6.81 12.32 -34.92
N ILE A 121 -5.57 11.95 -34.61
CA ILE A 121 -4.40 12.70 -35.04
C ILE A 121 -4.29 12.42 -36.54
N GLY A 122 -4.95 13.27 -37.32
CA GLY A 122 -4.91 13.23 -38.78
C GLY A 122 -3.47 13.23 -39.27
N THR A 123 -3.21 12.38 -40.26
CA THR A 123 -2.00 12.36 -41.07
C THR A 123 -1.61 13.77 -41.51
N PRO A 124 -0.32 14.14 -41.47
CA PRO A 124 0.11 15.51 -41.75
C PRO A 124 -0.11 15.83 -43.23
N ASP A 125 -1.16 16.61 -43.52
CA ASP A 125 -1.26 17.32 -44.78
C ASP A 125 -0.31 18.52 -44.76
N LEU A 126 0.29 18.74 -45.92
CA LEU A 126 1.46 19.56 -46.18
C LEU A 126 1.13 21.06 -45.98
N GLY A 127 1.51 21.66 -44.85
CA GLY A 127 1.40 23.11 -44.71
C GLY A 127 1.75 23.68 -43.34
N THR A 128 2.94 24.28 -43.25
CA THR A 128 3.46 25.18 -42.19
C THR A 128 3.76 24.59 -40.80
N PRO A 129 5.05 24.52 -40.39
CA PRO A 129 5.44 24.23 -39.00
C PRO A 129 5.51 25.54 -38.19
N ASP A 130 4.74 25.65 -37.10
CA ASP A 130 5.13 26.49 -35.96
C ASP A 130 5.62 25.59 -34.83
N LEU A 131 6.88 25.79 -34.47
CA LEU A 131 7.73 24.84 -33.76
C LEU A 131 7.71 25.16 -32.26
N GLY A 132 6.72 24.63 -31.55
CA GLY A 132 6.77 24.48 -30.09
C GLY A 132 7.56 23.24 -29.70
N THR A 133 8.89 23.30 -29.75
CA THR A 133 9.82 22.21 -29.48
C THR A 133 9.66 21.62 -28.07
N VAL A 134 9.26 20.34 -27.99
CA VAL A 134 9.66 19.46 -26.89
C VAL A 134 10.46 18.30 -27.48
N ALA A 135 11.70 18.16 -26.99
CA ALA A 135 12.71 17.27 -27.51
C ALA A 135 12.25 15.80 -27.53
N ALA A 136 12.28 15.18 -28.70
CA ALA A 136 12.20 13.74 -28.85
C ALA A 136 13.54 13.10 -28.45
N VAL A 137 13.48 12.10 -27.58
CA VAL A 137 14.58 11.17 -27.30
C VAL A 137 14.72 10.25 -28.53
N PRO A 138 15.94 10.01 -29.08
CA PRO A 138 16.10 9.12 -30.21
C PRO A 138 15.93 7.67 -29.76
N VAL A 139 14.99 6.96 -30.39
CA VAL A 139 14.85 5.50 -30.33
C VAL A 139 15.74 4.93 -31.43
N PRO A 140 16.68 3.99 -31.15
CA PRO A 140 17.31 3.22 -32.21
C PRO A 140 16.33 2.17 -32.74
N ASP A 141 16.42 1.98 -34.05
CA ASP A 141 15.57 1.16 -34.90
C ASP A 141 15.32 -0.28 -34.42
N ALA A 142 14.14 -0.75 -34.86
CA ALA A 142 13.72 -2.13 -35.05
C ALA A 142 13.37 -2.96 -33.81
N GLU A 143 12.07 -3.03 -33.50
CA GLU A 143 11.36 -4.31 -33.42
C GLU A 143 9.93 -4.17 -33.97
N ALA A 144 9.49 -5.24 -34.62
CA ALA A 144 8.35 -5.29 -35.51
C ALA A 144 7.01 -4.93 -34.85
N LEU A 145 6.12 -4.40 -35.69
CA LEU A 145 4.68 -4.27 -35.47
C LEU A 145 4.13 -5.43 -34.62
N GLY A 146 3.81 -5.14 -33.36
CA GLY A 146 3.00 -6.01 -32.52
C GLY A 146 1.60 -6.07 -33.13
N ALA A 147 1.40 -6.96 -34.09
CA ALA A 147 0.09 -7.31 -34.60
C ALA A 147 -0.76 -7.75 -33.41
N ALA A 148 -1.74 -6.92 -33.07
CA ALA A 148 -2.73 -7.23 -32.06
C ALA A 148 -3.39 -8.57 -32.43
N GLN A 149 -3.11 -9.62 -31.65
CA GLN A 149 -3.82 -10.89 -31.76
C GLN A 149 -5.22 -10.73 -31.17
N HIS A 150 -6.10 -10.02 -31.88
CA HIS A 150 -7.54 -10.23 -31.79
C HIS A 150 -7.91 -11.39 -32.71
N GLN A 151 -7.42 -12.59 -32.41
CA GLN A 151 -8.14 -13.78 -32.84
C GLN A 151 -9.17 -14.07 -31.76
N SER A 152 -10.42 -13.71 -32.05
CA SER A 152 -11.59 -14.17 -31.32
C SER A 152 -11.43 -15.67 -31.10
N ILE A 153 -11.19 -16.07 -29.85
CA ILE A 153 -11.10 -17.49 -29.50
C ILE A 153 -12.53 -18.00 -29.57
N GLU A 154 -12.91 -18.48 -30.75
CA GLU A 154 -14.12 -19.28 -30.91
C GLU A 154 -14.10 -20.40 -29.86
N ALA A 155 -15.25 -20.67 -29.23
CA ALA A 155 -15.41 -21.67 -28.19
C ALA A 155 -15.28 -23.10 -28.74
N GLY A 156 -14.17 -23.39 -29.41
CA GLY A 156 -13.74 -24.71 -29.80
C GLY A 156 -13.11 -25.41 -28.62
N LYS A 157 -13.62 -26.61 -28.33
CA LYS A 157 -13.22 -27.52 -27.25
C LYS A 157 -11.70 -27.62 -27.11
N ARG A 158 -11.11 -26.82 -26.21
CA ARG A 158 -9.71 -27.00 -25.78
C ARG A 158 -9.69 -27.95 -24.60
N ALA A 159 -8.99 -29.07 -24.74
CA ALA A 159 -8.80 -30.03 -23.67
C ALA A 159 -7.79 -29.46 -22.64
N VAL A 160 -8.30 -28.68 -21.69
CA VAL A 160 -7.52 -28.20 -20.54
C VAL A 160 -7.48 -29.33 -19.51
N ARG A 161 -6.28 -29.85 -19.22
CA ARG A 161 -6.10 -30.88 -18.20
C ARG A 161 -6.15 -30.20 -16.82
N VAL A 162 -7.28 -30.35 -16.14
CA VAL A 162 -7.46 -29.87 -14.77
C VAL A 162 -6.62 -30.76 -13.86
N VAL A 163 -5.62 -30.19 -13.20
CA VAL A 163 -4.80 -30.85 -12.19
C VAL A 163 -5.13 -30.28 -10.83
N GLY A 164 -6.12 -30.88 -10.15
CA GLY A 164 -6.51 -30.51 -8.79
C GLY A 164 -7.99 -30.77 -8.51
N PRO A 165 -8.37 -30.99 -7.24
CA PRO A 165 -9.77 -31.18 -6.86
C PRO A 165 -10.59 -29.91 -7.13
N ALA A 166 -11.81 -30.07 -7.65
CA ALA A 166 -12.73 -28.97 -7.89
C ALA A 166 -13.35 -28.52 -6.56
N PHE A 167 -13.10 -27.28 -6.16
CA PHE A 167 -13.56 -26.70 -4.88
C PHE A 167 -14.88 -25.91 -5.01
N PHE A 168 -15.68 -26.14 -6.05
CA PHE A 168 -16.99 -25.50 -6.20
C PHE A 168 -18.10 -26.48 -5.81
N PRO A 169 -19.00 -26.12 -4.85
CA PRO A 169 -20.17 -26.91 -4.53
C PRO A 169 -21.16 -26.87 -5.71
N ALA A 170 -21.76 -28.01 -6.02
CA ALA A 170 -22.87 -28.10 -6.98
C ALA A 170 -24.17 -27.65 -6.30
N ASP A 171 -24.98 -26.88 -7.04
CA ASP A 171 -26.35 -26.50 -6.67
C ASP A 171 -27.24 -27.70 -6.28
#